data_AF-A0A923VY62-F1
#
_entry.id   AF-A0A923VY62-F1
#
_cell.length_a   1.000
_cell.length_b   1.000
_cell.length_c   1.000
_cell.angle_alpha   90.00
_cell.angle_beta   90.00
_cell.angle_gamma   90.00
#
_symmetry.space_group_name_H-M   'P 1'
#
loop_
_entity.id
_entity.type
_entity.pdbx_description
1 polymer ?
#
loop_
_entity_poly.entity_id
_entity_poly.type
_entity_poly.pdbx_seq_one_letter_code
_entity_poly.pdbx_strand_id
1 'polypeptide(L)' 'EGRIKSRQWQAEDGSTKYITEIQAIDFTFLTTKKESEANKENKVDEQTKNATFNPENNGLPENDLPSQLSN' A
#
# COMPACT_ATOMS: atom_id res chain seq x y z
N GLU A 1 13.64 5.28 -5.18
CA GLU A 1 14.35 4.14 -5.85
C GLU A 1 14.17 2.86 -5.05
N GLY A 2 14.57 1.68 -5.52
CA GLY A 2 14.21 0.42 -4.86
C GLY A 2 15.06 -0.80 -5.25
N ARG A 3 14.68 -1.97 -4.72
CA ARG A 3 15.31 -3.28 -4.99
C ARG A 3 14.26 -4.29 -5.45
N ILE A 4 14.66 -5.22 -6.30
CA ILE A 4 13.82 -6.34 -6.73
C ILE A 4 14.32 -7.61 -6.06
N LYS A 5 13.42 -8.42 -5.52
CA LYS A 5 13.71 -9.72 -4.92
C LYS A 5 12.89 -10.81 -5.60
N SER A 6 13.53 -11.94 -5.92
CA SER A 6 12.85 -13.12 -6.43
C SER A 6 13.03 -14.28 -5.47
N ARG A 7 11.96 -15.04 -5.22
CA ARG A 7 11.97 -16.25 -4.39
C ARG A 7 11.35 -17.39 -5.17
N GLN A 8 12.03 -18.54 -5.17
CA GLN A 8 11.49 -19.81 -5.62
C GLN A 8 11.12 -20.66 -4.41
N TRP A 9 10.01 -21.38 -4.48
CA TRP A 9 9.62 -22.36 -3.46
C TRP A 9 8.85 -23.52 -4.11
N GLN A 10 8.82 -24.68 -3.43
CA GLN A 10 8.06 -25.85 -3.88
C GLN A 10 6.72 -25.88 -3.17
N ALA A 11 5.63 -26.00 -3.93
CA ALA A 11 4.31 -26.22 -3.34
C ALA A 11 4.07 -27.69 -2.98
N GLU A 12 3.01 -27.93 -2.22
CA GLU A 12 2.63 -29.26 -1.72
C GLU A 12 2.29 -30.24 -2.84
N ASP A 13 1.82 -29.72 -3.98
CA ASP A 13 1.57 -30.48 -5.21
C ASP A 13 2.87 -30.85 -5.96
N GLY A 14 4.04 -30.47 -5.42
CA GLY A 14 5.33 -30.71 -6.05
C GLY A 14 5.63 -29.77 -7.22
N SER A 15 4.86 -28.70 -7.44
CA SER A 15 5.15 -27.69 -8.45
C SER A 15 6.13 -26.62 -7.94
N THR A 16 7.07 -26.22 -8.79
CA THR A 16 7.98 -25.11 -8.49
C THR A 16 7.27 -23.78 -8.77
N LYS A 17 7.21 -22.90 -7.78
CA LYS A 17 6.59 -21.57 -7.88
C LYS A 17 7.62 -20.47 -7.69
N TYR A 18 7.37 -19.34 -8.35
CA TYR A 18 8.23 -18.16 -8.32
C TYR A 18 7.43 -16.94 -7.89
N ILE A 19 8.01 -16.10 -7.05
CA ILE A 19 7.46 -14.79 -6.69
C ILE A 19 8.53 -13.72 -6.89
N THR A 20 8.16 -12.63 -7.54
CA THR A 20 8.99 -11.44 -7.67
C THR A 20 8.34 -10.31 -6.90
N GLU A 21 9.07 -9.73 -5.96
CA GLU A 21 8.64 -8.63 -5.11
C GLU A 21 9.50 -7.40 -5.42
N ILE A 22 8.85 -6.23 -5.53
CA ILE A 22 9.51 -4.95 -5.70
C ILE A 22 9.43 -4.22 -4.36
N GLN A 23 10.58 -3.94 -3.77
CA GLN A 23 10.69 -3.16 -2.55
C GLN A 23 11.17 -1.74 -2.91
N ALA A 24 10.28 -0.76 -2.82
CA ALA A 24 10.62 0.65 -3.02
C ALA A 24 10.77 1.34 -1.66
N ILE A 25 11.78 2.20 -1.54
CA ILE A 25 12.03 2.97 -0.31
C ILE A 25 11.43 4.37 -0.36
N ASP A 26 11.35 4.95 -1.56
CA ASP A 26 10.85 6.31 -1.78
C ASP A 26 9.88 6.32 -2.96
N PHE A 27 8.77 7.03 -2.78
CA PHE A 27 7.74 7.24 -3.79
C PHE A 27 7.56 8.72 -4.08
N THR A 28 7.40 9.05 -5.36
CA THR A 28 6.96 10.37 -5.80
C THR A 28 5.57 10.23 -6.38
N PHE A 29 4.59 10.88 -5.77
CA PHE A 29 3.25 10.96 -6.33
C PHE A 29 3.22 12.08 -7.37
N LEU A 30 2.69 11.77 -8.55
CA LEU A 30 2.47 12.76 -9.60
C LEU A 30 1.05 13.33 -9.44
N THR A 31 0.94 14.65 -9.42
CA THR A 31 -0.37 15.33 -9.40
C THR A 31 -1.02 15.26 -10.77
N THR A 32 -2.36 15.22 -10.81
CA THR A 32 -3.09 15.29 -12.08
C THR A 32 -3.07 16.73 -12.62
N LYS A 33 -3.08 16.89 -13.96
CA LYS A 33 -3.03 18.22 -14.60
C LYS A 33 -4.20 19.12 -14.18
N LYS A 34 -5.39 18.54 -13.93
CA LYS A 34 -6.61 19.26 -13.54
C LYS A 34 -6.51 19.89 -12.14
N GLU A 35 -5.80 19.25 -11.22
CA GLU A 35 -5.58 19.76 -9.87
C GLU A 35 -4.44 20.79 -9.83
N SER A 36 -3.47 20.70 -10.75
CA SER A 36 -2.37 21.66 -10.86
C SER A 36 -2.83 23.09 -11.19
N GLU A 37 -3.95 23.24 -11.90
CA GLU A 37 -4.56 24.54 -12.20
C GLU A 37 -5.38 25.09 -11.01
N ALA A 38 -5.96 24.20 -10.18
CA ALA A 38 -6.72 24.58 -8.99
C ALA A 38 -5.83 24.95 -7.78
N ASN A 39 -4.58 24.48 -7.74
CA ASN A 39 -3.67 24.70 -6.61
C ASN A 39 -2.91 26.04 -6.63
N LYS A 40 -3.12 26.91 -7.62
CA LYS A 40 -2.52 28.27 -7.60
C LYS A 40 -3.09 29.20 -6.52
N GLU A 41 -4.23 28.85 -5.91
CA GLU A 41 -4.85 29.66 -4.85
C GLU A 41 -4.70 29.09 -3.43
N ASN A 42 -4.26 27.84 -3.25
CA ASN A 42 -4.14 27.24 -1.92
C ASN A 42 -2.76 26.62 -1.73
N LYS A 43 -1.78 27.43 -1.31
CA LYS A 43 -0.61 26.93 -0.59
C LYS A 43 -1.10 26.30 0.72
N VAL A 44 -1.33 25.00 0.72
CA VAL A 44 -1.33 24.20 1.95
C VAL A 44 -0.11 23.30 1.88
N ASP A 45 0.78 23.48 2.86
CA ASP A 45 1.97 22.66 3.09
C ASP A 45 1.60 21.17 3.12
N GLU A 46 1.93 20.43 2.07
CA GLU A 46 1.98 18.97 2.16
C GLU A 46 3.35 18.57 2.69
N GLN A 47 3.40 18.49 4.02
CA GLN A 47 4.43 17.75 4.75
C GLN A 47 4.60 16.38 4.12
N THR A 48 5.83 16.08 3.69
CA THR A 48 6.33 14.73 3.46
C THR A 48 6.23 13.93 4.76
N LYS A 49 5.04 13.37 5.05
CA LYS A 49 4.89 12.33 6.05
C LYS A 49 5.50 11.06 5.47
N ASN A 50 6.77 10.84 5.78
CA ASN A 50 7.42 9.55 5.61
C ASN A 50 6.57 8.53 6.38
N ALA A 51 5.74 7.77 5.68
CA ALA A 51 4.92 6.73 6.28
C ALA A 51 5.83 5.56 6.67
N THR A 52 6.49 5.66 7.82
CA THR A 52 6.97 4.49 8.54
C THR A 52 5.74 3.66 8.89
N PHE A 53 5.53 2.55 8.17
CA PHE A 53 4.50 1.56 8.49
C PHE A 53 4.82 0.95 9.87
N ASN A 54 4.23 1.53 10.91
CA ASN A 54 4.19 0.94 12.25
C ASN A 54 2.94 0.05 12.33
N PRO A 55 3.05 -1.28 12.44
CA PRO A 55 1.89 -2.17 12.46
C PRO A 55 1.05 -2.10 13.75
N GLU A 56 1.36 -1.21 14.71
CA GLU A 56 0.63 -1.09 15.98
C GLU A 56 -0.54 -0.08 15.98
N ASN A 57 -1.12 0.28 14.83
CA ASN A 57 -2.36 1.04 14.82
C ASN A 57 -3.53 0.15 14.42
N ASN A 58 -4.19 -0.45 15.42
CA ASN A 58 -5.43 -1.21 15.35
C ASN A 58 -6.63 -0.32 14.92
N GLY A 59 -6.56 0.26 13.74
CA GLY A 59 -7.66 0.97 13.09
C GLY A 59 -8.30 0.10 12.02
N LEU A 60 -8.71 -1.12 12.36
CA LEU A 60 -9.62 -1.87 11.48
C LEU A 60 -10.97 -1.14 11.51
N PRO A 61 -11.62 -0.86 10.36
CA PRO A 61 -13.03 -0.54 10.35
C PRO A 61 -13.81 -1.80 10.80
N GLU A 62 -14.08 -1.87 12.10
CA GLU A 62 -14.92 -2.87 12.74
C GLU A 62 -16.39 -2.62 12.35
N ASN A 63 -16.77 -2.83 11.08
CA ASN A 63 -18.19 -2.94 10.72
C ASN A 63 -18.43 -3.53 9.31
N ASP A 64 -17.94 -4.73 9.02
CA ASP A 64 -18.33 -5.44 7.78
C ASP A 64 -18.49 -6.96 7.98
N LEU A 65 -18.88 -7.37 9.19
CA LEU A 65 -19.25 -8.77 9.44
C LEU A 65 -20.78 -8.90 9.51
N PRO A 66 -21.44 -9.57 8.54
CA PRO A 66 -22.86 -9.83 8.65
C PRO A 66 -23.08 -10.79 9.82
N SER A 67 -23.88 -10.37 10.81
CA SER A 67 -24.26 -11.20 11.95
C SER A 67 -24.99 -12.44 11.44
N GLN A 68 -24.30 -13.57 11.41
CA GLN A 68 -24.92 -14.87 11.16
C GLN A 68 -25.86 -15.17 12.34
N LEU A 69 -27.16 -15.13 12.06
CA LEU A 69 -28.21 -15.60 12.95
C LEU A 69 -27.95 -17.07 13.27
N SER A 70 -27.62 -17.31 14.54
CA SER A 70 -27.67 -18.62 15.19
C SER A 70 -29.12 -19.12 15.22
N ASN A 71 -29.33 -20.37 14.80
CA ASN A 71 -30.38 -21.25 15.31
C ASN A 71 -29.74 -22.58 15.69
#